data_AF-A0A6C0ASV2-F1
#
_entry.id   AF-A0A6C0ASV2-F1
#
_cell.length_a   1.000
_cell.length_b   1.000
_cell.length_c   1.000
_cell.angle_alpha   90.00
_cell.angle_beta   90.00
_cell.angle_gamma   90.00
#
_symmetry.space_group_name_H-M   'P 1'
#
loop_
_entity.id
_entity.type
_entity.pdbx_description
1 polymer ?
#
loop_
_entity_poly.entity_id
_entity_poly.type
_entity_poly.pdbx_seq_one_letter_code
_entity_poly.pdbx_strand_id
1 'polypeptide(L)'
;MDTFSLTRYLYPTVDVRQSLFMSMLDRNLDESLFWAFELFYSNDFIDDTLIETSTFEYVKRIYDHIYRELNPDIDSWINKKLVTMEPDIALASLINTLIQRQYSIVSFLEHVIHVKCEERVIASNIKKFRILLAKDDICKYKTIDDTTLSPRNILKTACRFAIRTNISILFNTFIPGSLIELWTNHWLYYAARTPIWATRINRLNGWLNEDKLAVEFDEEYVDDNDLSDFDEFHNRWNYEPDEQSIELRNRIIGNYSDNAIQMNIQTFCSTYGAYLPIRKLQIRN
;
A
#
# COMPACT_ATOMS: atom_id res chain seq x y z
N MET A 1 -16.88 4.73 4.66
CA MET A 1 -16.19 5.15 3.43
C MET A 1 -14.76 5.44 3.85
N ASP A 2 -13.79 4.73 3.27
CA ASP A 2 -12.38 5.03 3.54
C ASP A 2 -12.10 6.46 3.09
N THR A 3 -11.71 7.31 4.03
CA THR A 3 -11.30 8.70 3.75
C THR A 3 -9.96 8.68 3.03
N PHE A 4 -9.81 9.50 1.98
CA PHE A 4 -8.53 9.63 1.27
C PHE A 4 -7.40 10.02 2.23
N SER A 5 -6.29 9.29 2.17
CA SER A 5 -5.11 9.47 3.01
C SER A 5 -3.82 9.11 2.25
N LEU A 6 -2.72 9.74 2.66
CA LEU A 6 -1.41 9.58 2.03
C LEU A 6 -0.42 8.88 2.98
N THR A 7 0.39 7.97 2.45
CA THR A 7 1.39 7.20 3.21
C THR A 7 2.62 8.04 3.59
N ARG A 8 3.60 7.43 4.27
CA ARG A 8 4.88 8.08 4.67
C ARG A 8 5.65 8.71 3.51
N TYR A 9 5.49 8.21 2.27
CA TYR A 9 6.06 8.77 1.03
C TYR A 9 4.99 9.26 0.06
N LEU A 10 3.83 9.65 0.61
CA LEU A 10 2.75 10.37 -0.08
C LEU A 10 2.07 9.60 -1.21
N TYR A 11 2.09 8.27 -1.18
CA TYR A 11 1.24 7.46 -2.04
C TYR A 11 -0.20 7.46 -1.52
N PRO A 12 -1.23 7.42 -2.38
CA PRO A 12 -2.58 7.16 -1.94
C PRO A 12 -2.69 5.77 -1.29
N THR A 13 -3.18 5.72 -0.05
CA THR A 13 -3.15 4.50 0.77
C THR A 13 -3.93 3.33 0.13
N VAL A 14 -5.08 3.64 -0.50
CA VAL A 14 -5.90 2.64 -1.20
C VAL A 14 -5.14 2.01 -2.37
N ASP A 15 -4.41 2.83 -3.11
CA ASP A 15 -3.65 2.41 -4.27
C ASP A 15 -2.41 1.59 -3.87
N VAL A 16 -1.80 1.86 -2.72
CA VAL A 16 -0.72 1.04 -2.16
C VAL A 16 -1.23 -0.35 -1.79
N ARG A 17 -2.40 -0.47 -1.14
CA ARG A 17 -3.01 -1.78 -0.82
C ARG A 17 -3.25 -2.60 -2.09
N GLN A 18 -3.75 -1.95 -3.13
CA GLN A 18 -3.99 -2.57 -4.43
C GLN A 18 -2.68 -2.97 -5.12
N SER A 19 -1.68 -2.09 -5.09
CA SER A 19 -0.38 -2.38 -5.68
C SER A 19 0.32 -3.55 -4.98
N LEU A 20 0.24 -3.65 -3.64
CA LEU A 20 0.68 -4.80 -2.87
C LEU A 20 -0.03 -6.09 -3.29
N PHE A 21 -1.35 -6.06 -3.40
CA PHE A 21 -2.12 -7.22 -3.80
C PHE A 21 -1.68 -7.74 -5.17
N MET A 22 -1.58 -6.84 -6.15
CA MET A 22 -1.18 -7.19 -7.51
C MET A 22 0.27 -7.68 -7.60
N SER A 23 1.21 -7.04 -6.90
CA SER A 23 2.62 -7.48 -6.91
C SER A 23 2.78 -8.86 -6.26
N MET A 24 1.94 -9.22 -5.29
CA MET A 24 1.90 -10.56 -4.71
C MET A 24 1.36 -11.59 -5.69
N LEU A 25 0.29 -11.29 -6.43
CA LEU A 25 -0.24 -12.17 -7.49
C LEU A 25 0.80 -12.41 -8.59
N ASP A 26 1.55 -11.36 -8.95
CA ASP A 26 2.66 -11.41 -9.91
C ASP A 26 3.92 -12.08 -9.34
N ARG A 27 3.91 -12.42 -8.05
CA ARG A 27 5.04 -13.02 -7.32
C ARG A 27 6.31 -12.16 -7.34
N ASN A 28 6.16 -10.84 -7.43
CA ASN A 28 7.26 -9.89 -7.38
C ASN A 28 7.62 -9.55 -5.93
N LEU A 29 8.66 -10.20 -5.39
CA LEU A 29 9.06 -10.02 -3.99
C LEU A 29 9.45 -8.57 -3.67
N ASP A 30 10.29 -7.94 -4.49
CA ASP A 30 10.84 -6.63 -4.17
C ASP A 30 9.76 -5.55 -4.14
N GLU A 31 8.86 -5.58 -5.12
CA GLU A 31 7.71 -4.68 -5.18
C GLU A 31 6.69 -4.97 -4.06
N SER A 32 6.43 -6.25 -3.75
CA SER A 32 5.52 -6.61 -2.67
C SER A 32 6.05 -6.16 -1.31
N LEU A 33 7.34 -6.37 -1.02
CA LEU A 33 7.93 -5.88 0.22
C LEU A 33 7.96 -4.35 0.26
N PHE A 34 8.21 -3.67 -0.87
CA PHE A 34 8.13 -2.22 -0.92
C PHE A 34 6.75 -1.70 -0.50
N TRP A 35 5.68 -2.20 -1.13
CA TRP A 35 4.32 -1.75 -0.81
C TRP A 35 3.88 -2.15 0.60
N ALA A 36 4.25 -3.34 1.05
CA ALA A 36 3.96 -3.77 2.42
C ALA A 36 4.65 -2.88 3.45
N PHE A 37 5.93 -2.55 3.25
CA PHE A 37 6.63 -1.66 4.18
C PHE A 37 6.17 -0.21 4.07
N GLU A 38 5.68 0.22 2.91
CA GLU A 38 5.03 1.52 2.78
C GLU A 38 3.79 1.63 3.67
N LEU A 39 2.94 0.60 3.71
CA LEU A 39 1.79 0.56 4.61
C LEU A 39 2.21 0.38 6.07
N PHE A 40 3.14 -0.53 6.34
CA PHE A 40 3.56 -0.89 7.69
C PHE A 40 4.13 0.30 8.44
N TYR A 41 5.08 1.03 7.83
CA TYR A 41 5.67 2.19 8.47
C TYR A 41 4.79 3.44 8.41
N SER A 42 3.70 3.42 7.65
CA SER A 42 2.70 4.51 7.68
C SER A 42 1.70 4.36 8.82
N ASN A 43 1.37 3.12 9.19
CA ASN A 43 0.26 2.83 10.11
C ASN A 43 0.67 2.02 11.36
N ASP A 44 1.38 0.90 11.17
CA ASP A 44 1.45 -0.18 12.16
C ASP A 44 2.55 0.03 13.21
N PHE A 45 3.54 0.86 12.91
CA PHE A 45 4.70 1.04 13.79
C PHE A 45 4.40 1.93 15.02
N ILE A 46 3.22 2.56 15.09
CA ILE A 46 3.00 3.69 16.00
C ILE A 46 1.73 3.56 16.85
N ASP A 47 0.72 2.80 16.39
CA ASP A 47 -0.55 2.69 17.10
C ASP A 47 -0.98 1.21 17.25
N ASP A 48 -0.68 0.65 18.43
CA ASP A 48 -1.09 -0.71 18.83
C ASP A 48 -2.61 -0.87 18.97
N THR A 49 -3.41 0.20 18.84
CA THR A 49 -4.89 0.13 18.87
C THR A 49 -5.51 -0.14 17.49
N LEU A 50 -4.72 -0.06 16.41
CA LEU A 50 -5.17 -0.23 15.01
C LEU A 50 -4.95 -1.63 14.43
N ILE A 51 -4.81 -2.66 15.27
CA ILE A 51 -4.44 -4.03 14.90
C ILE A 51 -5.30 -4.60 13.76
N GLU A 52 -6.62 -4.35 13.75
CA GLU A 52 -7.55 -4.87 12.74
C GLU A 52 -7.39 -4.23 11.35
N THR A 53 -6.73 -3.09 11.27
CA THR A 53 -6.41 -2.37 10.03
C THR A 53 -4.94 -2.47 9.63
N SER A 54 -4.17 -3.27 10.38
CA SER A 54 -2.73 -3.40 10.15
C SER A 54 -2.39 -4.00 8.79
N THR A 55 -1.19 -3.72 8.30
CA THR A 55 -0.66 -4.33 7.07
C THR A 55 -0.59 -5.84 7.18
N PHE A 56 -0.26 -6.37 8.37
CA PHE A 56 -0.24 -7.81 8.62
C PHE A 56 -1.63 -8.42 8.48
N GLU A 57 -2.66 -7.78 9.04
CA GLU A 57 -4.05 -8.22 8.89
C GLU A 57 -4.52 -8.13 7.42
N TYR A 58 -4.12 -7.09 6.69
CA TYR A 58 -4.39 -7.00 5.25
C TYR A 58 -3.78 -8.19 4.47
N VAL A 59 -2.51 -8.52 4.72
CA VAL A 59 -1.86 -9.69 4.09
C VAL A 59 -2.49 -11.00 4.54
N LYS A 60 -2.97 -11.10 5.79
CA LYS A 60 -3.72 -12.26 6.28
C LYS A 60 -5.07 -12.40 5.55
N ARG A 61 -5.79 -11.31 5.27
CA ARG A 61 -7.01 -11.35 4.44
C ARG A 61 -6.71 -11.81 3.01
N ILE A 62 -5.59 -11.39 2.42
CA ILE A 62 -5.12 -11.93 1.13
C ILE A 62 -4.89 -13.44 1.25
N TYR A 63 -4.21 -13.90 2.32
CA TYR A 63 -4.03 -15.32 2.59
C TYR A 63 -5.37 -16.06 2.64
N ASP A 64 -6.34 -15.52 3.39
CA ASP A 64 -7.66 -16.13 3.62
C ASP A 64 -8.44 -16.34 2.33
N HIS A 65 -8.45 -15.33 1.45
CA HIS A 65 -9.24 -15.37 0.24
C HIS A 65 -8.56 -16.10 -0.93
N ILE A 66 -7.23 -16.23 -0.92
CA ILE A 66 -6.49 -16.60 -2.14
C ILE A 66 -5.55 -17.79 -1.94
N TYR A 67 -5.00 -17.96 -0.73
CA TYR A 67 -3.98 -18.98 -0.46
C TYR A 67 -4.46 -20.08 0.48
N ARG A 68 -5.43 -19.81 1.35
CA ARG A 68 -5.83 -20.67 2.47
C ARG A 68 -6.29 -22.05 2.02
N GLU A 69 -7.12 -22.14 0.99
CA GLU A 69 -7.65 -23.43 0.50
C GLU A 69 -6.52 -24.38 0.06
N LEU A 70 -5.51 -23.85 -0.65
CA LEU A 70 -4.39 -24.64 -1.16
C LEU A 70 -3.24 -24.78 -0.15
N ASN A 71 -3.20 -23.93 0.89
CA ASN A 71 -2.12 -23.86 1.88
C ASN A 71 -2.65 -23.68 3.32
N PRO A 72 -3.52 -24.60 3.81
CA PRO A 72 -4.09 -24.48 5.16
C PRO A 72 -3.03 -24.61 6.26
N ASP A 73 -1.86 -25.16 5.96
CA ASP A 73 -0.76 -25.31 6.93
C ASP A 73 -0.18 -23.97 7.40
N ILE A 74 -0.31 -22.92 6.58
CA ILE A 74 0.19 -21.56 6.87
C ILE A 74 -0.58 -20.91 8.01
N ASP A 75 -1.87 -21.19 8.18
CA ASP A 75 -2.70 -20.61 9.25
C ASP A 75 -2.09 -20.88 10.63
N SER A 76 -1.71 -22.14 10.87
CA SER A 76 -1.06 -22.53 12.13
C SER A 76 0.29 -21.83 12.33
N TRP A 77 0.99 -21.51 11.25
CA TRP A 77 2.28 -20.82 11.30
C TRP A 77 2.12 -19.34 11.60
N ILE A 78 1.15 -18.69 10.96
CA ILE A 78 0.75 -17.31 11.27
C ILE A 78 0.44 -17.20 12.75
N ASN A 79 -0.51 -18.01 13.24
CA ASN A 79 -1.08 -17.87 14.58
C ASN A 79 -0.15 -18.33 15.71
N LYS A 80 0.86 -19.18 15.44
CA LYS A 80 1.75 -19.73 16.49
C LYS A 80 3.18 -19.21 16.43
N LYS A 81 3.69 -18.88 15.24
CA LYS A 81 5.12 -18.56 15.05
C LYS A 81 5.32 -17.11 14.65
N LEU A 82 4.59 -16.62 13.66
CA LEU A 82 4.78 -15.24 13.18
C LEU A 82 4.38 -14.21 14.23
N VAL A 83 3.31 -14.46 14.99
CA VAL A 83 2.86 -13.58 16.09
C VAL A 83 3.92 -13.41 17.19
N THR A 84 4.87 -14.35 17.32
CA THR A 84 5.96 -14.26 18.32
C THR A 84 7.22 -13.58 17.81
N MET A 85 7.26 -13.21 16.53
CA MET A 85 8.42 -12.60 15.89
C MET A 85 8.32 -11.07 15.88
N GLU A 86 9.43 -10.39 15.57
CA GLU A 86 9.39 -8.96 15.25
C GLU A 86 8.41 -8.71 14.08
N PRO A 87 7.47 -7.75 14.18
CA PRO A 87 6.38 -7.61 13.22
C PRO A 87 6.82 -7.39 11.76
N ASP A 88 7.89 -6.62 11.55
CA ASP A 88 8.47 -6.35 10.23
C ASP A 88 9.04 -7.63 9.59
N ILE A 89 9.77 -8.44 10.37
CA ILE A 89 10.29 -9.74 9.95
C ILE A 89 9.14 -10.71 9.68
N ALA A 90 8.13 -10.73 10.55
CA ALA A 90 6.96 -11.60 10.41
C ALA A 90 6.20 -11.30 9.12
N LEU A 91 5.91 -10.03 8.85
CA LEU A 91 5.25 -9.55 7.64
C LEU A 91 6.02 -9.95 6.39
N ALA A 92 7.32 -9.64 6.35
CA ALA A 92 8.15 -9.91 5.19
C ALA A 92 8.29 -11.43 4.92
N SER A 93 8.45 -12.22 5.98
CA SER A 93 8.51 -13.68 5.91
C SER A 93 7.20 -14.30 5.42
N LEU A 94 6.05 -13.75 5.85
CA LEU A 94 4.75 -14.17 5.38
C LEU A 94 4.60 -13.90 3.88
N ILE A 95 4.85 -12.67 3.44
CA ILE A 95 4.76 -12.29 2.02
C ILE A 95 5.67 -13.17 1.17
N ASN A 96 6.95 -13.33 1.55
CA ASN A 96 7.90 -14.14 0.79
C ASN A 96 7.45 -15.61 0.73
N THR A 97 6.90 -16.14 1.81
CA THR A 97 6.32 -17.48 1.80
C THR A 97 5.13 -17.56 0.84
N LEU A 98 4.16 -16.65 0.92
CA LEU A 98 2.93 -16.67 0.13
C LEU A 98 3.21 -16.54 -1.37
N ILE A 99 4.08 -15.63 -1.81
CA ILE A 99 4.40 -15.48 -3.24
C ILE A 99 5.08 -16.72 -3.84
N GLN A 100 5.62 -17.60 -3.00
CA GLN A 100 6.18 -18.90 -3.41
C GLN A 100 5.17 -20.04 -3.28
N ARG A 101 3.90 -19.77 -2.97
CA ARG A 101 2.83 -20.77 -2.89
C ARG A 101 1.86 -20.70 -4.06
N GLN A 102 1.24 -21.83 -4.36
CA GLN A 102 0.10 -21.83 -5.26
C GLN A 102 -1.06 -21.07 -4.61
N TYR A 103 -1.84 -20.39 -5.43
CA TYR A 103 -2.98 -19.59 -5.01
C TYR A 103 -4.12 -19.78 -6.01
N SER A 104 -5.35 -19.48 -5.58
CA SER A 104 -6.54 -19.41 -6.43
C SER A 104 -7.23 -18.08 -6.16
N ILE A 105 -7.61 -17.35 -7.22
CA ILE A 105 -8.38 -16.11 -7.07
C ILE A 105 -9.90 -16.34 -7.07
N VAL A 106 -10.38 -17.58 -7.19
CA VAL A 106 -11.81 -17.88 -7.35
C VAL A 106 -12.62 -17.41 -6.14
N SER A 107 -12.20 -17.79 -4.93
CA SER A 107 -12.87 -17.36 -3.69
C SER A 107 -12.87 -15.83 -3.53
N PHE A 108 -11.77 -15.17 -3.88
CA PHE A 108 -11.71 -13.71 -3.89
C PHE A 108 -12.70 -13.10 -4.89
N LEU A 109 -12.74 -13.60 -6.13
CA LEU A 109 -13.65 -13.10 -7.15
C LEU A 109 -15.12 -13.28 -6.75
N GLU A 110 -15.49 -14.42 -6.17
CA GLU A 110 -16.87 -14.71 -5.80
C GLU A 110 -17.33 -13.92 -4.56
N HIS A 111 -16.48 -13.83 -3.54
CA HIS A 111 -16.88 -13.25 -2.25
C HIS A 111 -16.57 -11.76 -2.12
N VAL A 112 -15.55 -11.25 -2.82
CA VAL A 112 -15.12 -9.84 -2.73
C VAL A 112 -15.58 -9.04 -3.95
N ILE A 113 -15.40 -9.59 -5.15
CA ILE A 113 -15.77 -8.90 -6.41
C ILE A 113 -17.19 -9.27 -6.88
N HIS A 114 -17.80 -10.30 -6.26
CA HIS A 114 -19.13 -10.80 -6.60
C HIS A 114 -19.27 -11.30 -8.05
N VAL A 115 -18.21 -11.91 -8.58
CA VAL A 115 -18.15 -12.50 -9.92
C VAL A 115 -17.98 -14.01 -9.83
N LYS A 116 -18.93 -14.75 -10.41
CA LYS A 116 -18.84 -16.21 -10.54
C LYS A 116 -17.78 -16.58 -11.57
N CYS A 117 -16.88 -17.47 -11.18
CA CYS A 117 -15.81 -17.95 -12.04
C CYS A 117 -15.43 -19.38 -11.66
N GLU A 118 -14.62 -20.02 -12.49
CA GLU A 118 -14.11 -21.36 -12.23
C GLU A 118 -12.58 -21.36 -12.31
N GLU A 119 -11.97 -22.29 -11.59
CA GLU A 119 -10.51 -22.47 -11.58
C GLU A 119 -10.04 -22.87 -12.98
N ARG A 120 -9.00 -22.20 -13.46
CA ARG A 120 -8.27 -22.62 -14.65
C ARG A 120 -6.94 -23.21 -14.20
N VAL A 121 -6.79 -24.53 -14.34
CA VAL A 121 -5.57 -25.24 -13.95
C VAL A 121 -4.35 -24.65 -14.66
N ILE A 122 -3.52 -23.93 -13.92
CA ILE A 122 -2.17 -23.54 -14.35
C ILE A 122 -1.23 -24.57 -13.75
N ALA A 123 -0.61 -25.41 -14.59
CA ALA A 123 0.40 -26.34 -14.14
C ALA A 123 1.60 -25.55 -13.58
N SER A 124 1.82 -25.61 -12.27
CA SER A 124 2.94 -24.95 -11.61
C SER A 124 3.65 -25.90 -10.66
N ASN A 125 4.94 -26.11 -10.87
CA ASN A 125 5.77 -26.97 -10.01
C ASN A 125 6.24 -26.16 -8.78
N ILE A 126 5.31 -25.87 -7.87
CA ILE A 126 5.56 -25.00 -6.72
C ILE A 126 5.97 -25.83 -5.50
N LYS A 127 7.15 -25.51 -4.95
CA LYS A 127 7.69 -26.18 -3.75
C LYS A 127 7.01 -25.63 -2.49
N LYS A 128 6.66 -26.52 -1.56
CA LYS A 128 6.05 -26.15 -0.27
C LYS A 128 7.12 -25.88 0.80
N PHE A 129 7.66 -24.67 0.85
CA PHE A 129 8.59 -24.24 1.90
C PHE A 129 8.11 -22.95 2.57
N ARG A 130 8.55 -22.72 3.80
CA ARG A 130 8.34 -21.46 4.55
C ARG A 130 9.67 -20.73 4.57
N ILE A 131 9.64 -19.43 4.35
CA ILE A 131 10.83 -18.60 4.30
C ILE A 131 10.80 -17.66 5.49
N LEU A 132 11.90 -17.64 6.22
CA LEU A 132 12.15 -16.64 7.26
C LEU A 132 13.20 -15.69 6.71
N LEU A 133 12.85 -14.42 6.64
CA LEU A 133 13.79 -13.35 6.27
C LEU A 133 14.55 -12.89 7.52
N ALA A 134 15.75 -12.39 7.31
CA ALA A 134 16.56 -11.73 8.32
C ALA A 134 16.39 -10.21 8.25
N LYS A 135 16.90 -9.50 9.27
CA LYS A 135 16.88 -8.03 9.31
C LYS A 135 17.57 -7.39 8.12
N ASP A 136 18.67 -7.99 7.66
CA ASP A 136 19.45 -7.50 6.53
C ASP A 136 18.68 -7.60 5.20
N ASP A 137 17.76 -8.56 5.06
CA ASP A 137 16.94 -8.71 3.86
C ASP A 137 15.93 -7.57 3.70
N ILE A 138 15.54 -6.94 4.81
CA ILE A 138 14.47 -5.93 4.86
C ILE A 138 14.98 -4.50 5.13
N CYS A 139 16.27 -4.33 5.43
CA CYS A 139 16.84 -3.04 5.86
C CYS A 139 16.58 -1.91 4.84
N LYS A 140 16.61 -2.23 3.54
CA LYS A 140 16.41 -1.28 2.43
C LYS A 140 14.97 -0.74 2.31
N TYR A 141 14.00 -1.32 3.03
CA TYR A 141 12.59 -0.86 3.01
C TYR A 141 12.23 0.00 4.24
N LYS A 142 13.16 0.16 5.17
CA LYS A 142 12.99 1.03 6.34
C LYS A 142 12.77 2.48 5.90
N THR A 143 12.15 3.25 6.79
CA THR A 143 11.99 4.69 6.56
C THR A 143 13.38 5.31 6.42
N ILE A 144 13.55 6.14 5.39
CA ILE A 144 14.78 6.88 5.16
C ILE A 144 14.84 7.96 6.24
N ASP A 145 15.86 7.86 7.09
CA ASP A 145 16.17 8.80 8.17
C ASP A 145 17.62 9.27 8.00
N ASP A 146 17.91 9.83 6.83
CA ASP A 146 19.22 10.39 6.49
C ASP A 146 19.18 11.90 6.68
N THR A 147 19.75 12.38 7.78
CA THR A 147 19.81 13.81 8.12
C THR A 147 20.64 14.63 7.12
N THR A 148 21.40 14.00 6.23
CA THR A 148 22.14 14.68 5.15
C THR A 148 21.29 14.86 3.89
N LEU A 149 20.18 14.13 3.77
CA LEU A 149 19.26 14.24 2.65
C LEU A 149 18.22 15.32 2.92
N SER A 150 18.19 16.35 2.07
CA SER A 150 17.15 17.39 2.12
C SER A 150 15.75 16.77 1.95
N PRO A 151 14.74 17.14 2.77
CA PRO A 151 13.41 16.53 2.75
C PRO A 151 12.73 16.51 1.38
N ARG A 152 12.87 17.57 0.59
CA ARG A 152 12.37 17.69 -0.79
C ARG A 152 12.91 16.64 -1.78
N ASN A 153 14.01 15.96 -1.41
CA ASN A 153 14.60 14.88 -2.20
C ASN A 153 14.19 13.48 -1.70
N ILE A 154 13.49 13.36 -0.56
CA ILE A 154 13.07 12.07 -0.02
C ILE A 154 12.18 11.34 -1.02
N LEU A 155 11.19 12.01 -1.61
CA LEU A 155 10.28 11.37 -2.57
C LEU A 155 11.04 10.84 -3.80
N LYS A 156 12.02 11.60 -4.32
CA LYS A 156 12.85 11.19 -5.46
C LYS A 156 13.66 9.93 -5.16
N THR A 157 14.15 9.81 -3.93
CA THR A 157 14.96 8.66 -3.48
C THR A 157 14.11 7.46 -3.09
N ALA A 158 13.00 7.68 -2.38
CA ALA A 158 12.18 6.63 -1.79
C ALA A 158 11.19 6.00 -2.78
N CYS A 159 10.65 6.79 -3.71
CA CYS A 159 9.55 6.36 -4.57
C CYS A 159 10.06 5.54 -5.77
N ARG A 160 10.24 4.24 -5.54
CA ARG A 160 10.85 3.29 -6.48
C ARG A 160 9.87 2.68 -7.47
N PHE A 161 8.62 2.45 -7.06
CA PHE A 161 7.62 1.75 -7.87
C PHE A 161 6.44 2.67 -8.16
N ALA A 162 5.87 2.54 -9.37
CA ALA A 162 4.67 3.28 -9.75
C ALA A 162 3.43 2.60 -9.19
N ILE A 163 2.44 3.39 -8.76
CA ILE A 163 1.12 2.87 -8.43
C ILE A 163 0.51 2.15 -9.63
N ARG A 164 -0.15 1.02 -9.36
CA ARG A 164 -0.85 0.21 -10.36
C ARG A 164 -2.29 0.73 -10.56
N THR A 165 -2.44 1.80 -11.33
CA THR A 165 -3.76 2.40 -11.63
C THR A 165 -4.59 1.63 -12.65
N ASN A 166 -4.01 0.66 -13.35
CA ASN A 166 -4.69 -0.10 -14.40
C ASN A 166 -5.78 -1.06 -13.88
N ILE A 167 -5.99 -1.14 -12.57
CA ILE A 167 -6.98 -1.99 -11.91
C ILE A 167 -8.02 -1.17 -11.14
N SER A 168 -7.92 0.16 -11.14
CA SER A 168 -8.75 1.00 -10.30
C SER A 168 -10.24 0.88 -10.63
N ILE A 169 -10.58 0.69 -11.91
CA ILE A 169 -11.99 0.42 -12.30
C ILE A 169 -12.44 -0.95 -11.80
N LEU A 170 -11.60 -1.99 -11.94
CA LEU A 170 -11.94 -3.36 -11.54
C LEU A 170 -12.26 -3.46 -10.04
N PHE A 171 -11.51 -2.74 -9.21
CA PHE A 171 -11.71 -2.70 -7.76
C PHE A 171 -12.63 -1.58 -7.28
N ASN A 172 -13.25 -0.84 -8.19
CA ASN A 172 -14.09 0.32 -7.86
C ASN A 172 -13.38 1.28 -6.89
N THR A 173 -12.10 1.56 -7.15
CA THR A 173 -11.24 2.39 -6.31
C THR A 173 -11.80 3.81 -6.27
N PHE A 174 -12.00 4.33 -5.07
CA PHE A 174 -12.32 5.74 -4.90
C PHE A 174 -11.09 6.59 -5.20
N ILE A 175 -11.20 7.45 -6.21
CA ILE A 175 -10.16 8.40 -6.61
C ILE A 175 -10.76 9.81 -6.47
N PRO A 176 -10.17 10.71 -5.67
CA PRO A 176 -10.64 12.08 -5.60
C PRO A 176 -10.56 12.77 -6.96
N GLY A 177 -11.62 13.50 -7.34
CA GLY A 177 -11.67 14.20 -8.65
C GLY A 177 -10.55 15.24 -8.84
N SER A 178 -10.06 15.84 -7.76
CA SER A 178 -8.96 16.82 -7.75
C SER A 178 -7.64 16.25 -7.22
N LEU A 179 -7.38 14.94 -7.37
CA LEU A 179 -6.22 14.25 -6.79
C LEU A 179 -4.87 15.00 -6.95
N ILE A 180 -4.62 15.57 -8.14
CA ILE A 180 -3.39 16.34 -8.39
C ILE A 180 -3.30 17.56 -7.48
N GLU A 181 -4.38 18.35 -7.38
CA GLU A 181 -4.44 19.53 -6.53
C GLU A 181 -4.29 19.16 -5.05
N LEU A 182 -4.97 18.10 -4.60
CA LEU A 182 -4.89 17.62 -3.22
C LEU A 182 -3.47 17.18 -2.86
N TRP A 183 -2.80 16.46 -3.76
CA TRP A 183 -1.44 15.98 -3.57
C TRP A 183 -0.38 17.09 -3.71
N THR A 184 -0.64 18.11 -4.53
CA THR A 184 0.30 19.21 -4.74
C THR A 184 0.19 20.24 -3.60
N ASN A 185 -1.02 20.65 -3.22
CA ASN A 185 -1.24 21.79 -2.32
C ASN A 185 -1.68 21.40 -0.90
N HIS A 186 -2.29 20.23 -0.72
CA HIS A 186 -2.94 19.83 0.53
C HIS A 186 -2.38 18.52 1.09
N TRP A 187 -1.20 18.11 0.62
CA TRP A 187 -0.65 16.78 0.91
C TRP A 187 -0.52 16.54 2.41
N LEU A 188 -0.06 17.53 3.17
CA LEU A 188 0.22 17.36 4.60
C LEU A 188 -1.08 17.15 5.39
N TYR A 189 -2.16 17.83 5.01
CA TYR A 189 -3.49 17.63 5.58
C TYR A 189 -4.02 16.20 5.34
N TYR A 190 -3.88 15.67 4.12
CA TYR A 190 -4.30 14.29 3.83
C TYR A 190 -3.34 13.23 4.37
N ALA A 191 -2.06 13.56 4.49
CA ALA A 191 -1.04 12.72 5.09
C ALA A 191 -1.27 12.57 6.60
N ALA A 192 -1.67 13.63 7.29
CA ALA A 192 -2.00 13.66 8.72
C ALA A 192 -3.05 12.62 9.15
N ARG A 193 -3.83 12.09 8.20
CA ARG A 193 -4.79 10.99 8.43
C ARG A 193 -4.13 9.62 8.59
N THR A 194 -2.81 9.53 8.43
CA THR A 194 -2.04 8.32 8.72
C THR A 194 -1.22 8.49 10.01
N PRO A 195 -1.10 7.42 10.83
CA PRO A 195 -0.45 7.48 12.13
C PRO A 195 0.97 8.10 12.12
N ILE A 196 1.79 7.80 11.11
CA ILE A 196 3.15 8.35 10.99
C ILE A 196 3.16 9.87 10.92
N TRP A 197 2.26 10.46 10.13
CA TRP A 197 2.21 11.90 9.94
C TRP A 197 1.48 12.57 11.10
N ALA A 198 0.38 11.98 11.58
CA ALA A 198 -0.29 12.46 12.80
C ALA A 198 0.69 12.58 13.97
N THR A 199 1.55 11.58 14.16
CA THR A 199 2.55 11.56 15.23
C THR A 199 3.63 12.63 15.04
N ARG A 200 4.11 12.82 13.80
CA ARG A 200 5.08 13.87 13.48
C ARG A 200 4.52 15.26 13.77
N ILE A 201 3.27 15.49 13.38
CA ILE A 201 2.57 16.77 13.56
C ILE A 201 2.32 17.02 15.06
N ASN A 202 1.72 16.06 15.76
CA ASN A 202 1.40 16.17 17.19
C ASN A 202 2.65 16.38 18.05
N ARG A 203 3.80 15.79 17.66
CA ARG A 203 5.07 15.97 18.37
C ARG A 203 5.55 17.43 18.37
N LEU A 204 5.18 18.20 17.36
CA LEU A 204 5.52 19.61 17.19
C LEU A 204 4.27 20.49 17.31
N ASN A 205 3.31 20.07 18.15
CA ASN A 205 2.10 20.82 18.48
C ASN A 205 1.24 21.31 17.29
N GLY A 206 1.40 20.71 16.11
CA GLY A 206 0.62 21.11 14.95
C GLY A 206 -0.83 20.65 15.04
N TRP A 207 -1.74 21.37 14.38
CA TRP A 207 -3.17 21.04 14.33
C TRP A 207 -3.72 21.12 12.91
N LEU A 208 -4.83 20.42 12.67
CA LEU A 208 -5.51 20.45 11.37
C LEU A 208 -6.45 21.66 11.29
N ASN A 209 -6.32 22.41 10.20
CA ASN A 209 -7.26 23.45 9.81
C ASN A 209 -8.15 22.90 8.68
N GLU A 210 -9.38 22.53 9.03
CA GLU A 210 -10.36 21.94 8.11
C GLU A 210 -10.83 22.92 7.03
N ASP A 211 -10.89 24.22 7.33
CA ASP A 211 -11.33 25.25 6.37
C ASP A 211 -10.27 25.49 5.30
N LYS A 212 -8.99 25.47 5.68
CA LYS A 212 -7.85 25.66 4.78
C LYS A 212 -7.33 24.37 4.15
N LEU A 213 -7.78 23.21 4.64
CA LEU A 213 -7.22 21.90 4.31
C LEU A 213 -5.69 21.88 4.47
N ALA A 214 -5.22 22.33 5.64
CA ALA A 214 -3.81 22.50 5.96
C ALA A 214 -3.49 22.02 7.39
N VAL A 215 -2.20 21.85 7.67
CA VAL A 215 -1.68 21.72 9.04
C VAL A 215 -1.03 23.04 9.42
N GLU A 216 -1.41 23.58 10.57
CA GLU A 216 -0.85 24.81 11.13
C GLU A 216 0.01 24.47 12.35
N PHE A 217 1.01 25.30 12.59
CA PHE A 217 1.95 25.21 13.71
C PHE A 217 1.98 26.56 14.42
N ASP A 218 2.35 26.55 15.69
CA ASP A 218 2.61 27.79 16.43
C ASP A 218 3.99 28.32 16.03
N GLU A 219 4.02 29.55 15.51
CA GLU A 219 5.25 30.22 15.08
C GLU A 219 5.76 31.22 16.14
N GLU A 220 4.99 31.48 17.20
CA GLU A 220 5.35 32.49 18.22
C GLU A 220 6.41 31.98 19.21
N TYR A 221 6.46 30.68 19.44
CA TYR A 221 7.42 30.04 20.34
C TYR A 221 8.62 29.50 19.56
N VAL A 222 9.80 30.06 19.85
CA VAL A 222 11.09 29.55 19.36
C VAL A 222 11.89 28.93 20.49
N ASP A 223 12.65 27.89 20.17
CA ASP A 223 13.57 27.25 21.10
C ASP A 223 14.85 28.08 21.34
N ASP A 224 15.77 27.57 22.15
CA ASP A 224 17.06 28.21 22.44
C ASP A 224 17.96 28.41 21.19
N ASN A 225 17.61 27.80 20.05
CA ASN A 225 18.32 27.92 18.77
C ASN A 225 17.57 28.81 17.76
N ASP A 226 16.59 29.60 18.20
CA ASP A 226 15.72 30.44 17.37
C ASP A 226 14.92 29.63 16.30
N LEU A 227 14.60 28.36 16.57
CA LEU A 227 13.77 27.53 15.70
C LEU A 227 12.37 27.35 16.27
N SER A 228 11.34 27.60 15.47
CA SER A 228 9.95 27.27 15.81
C SER A 228 9.63 25.79 15.55
N ASP A 229 8.51 25.32 16.09
CA ASP A 229 7.94 24.00 15.76
C ASP A 229 7.70 23.85 14.24
N PHE A 230 7.29 24.95 13.58
CA PHE A 230 7.15 25.01 12.12
C PHE A 230 8.48 24.77 11.41
N ASP A 231 9.56 25.43 11.85
CA ASP A 231 10.89 25.29 11.25
C ASP A 231 11.45 23.88 11.46
N GLU A 232 11.30 23.31 12.66
CA GLU A 232 11.72 21.94 12.94
C GLU A 232 10.98 20.94 12.05
N PHE A 233 9.67 21.12 11.87
CA PHE A 233 8.88 20.27 10.99
C PHE A 233 9.35 20.38 9.54
N HIS A 234 9.53 21.61 9.03
CA HIS A 234 9.93 21.84 7.64
C HIS A 234 11.31 21.27 7.33
N ASN A 235 12.27 21.47 8.23
CA ASN A 235 13.63 20.98 8.09
C ASN A 235 13.72 19.45 8.03
N ARG A 236 12.74 18.73 8.57
CA ARG A 236 12.73 17.25 8.60
C ARG A 236 11.81 16.62 7.58
N TRP A 237 10.65 17.23 7.31
CA TRP A 237 9.56 16.53 6.62
C TRP A 237 8.85 17.34 5.53
N ASN A 238 9.28 18.56 5.19
CA ASN A 238 8.67 19.28 4.07
C ASN A 238 9.11 18.68 2.72
N TYR A 239 8.26 17.83 2.15
CA TYR A 239 8.61 17.07 0.94
C TYR A 239 8.37 17.83 -0.38
N GLU A 240 7.75 19.01 -0.35
CA GLU A 240 7.51 19.90 -1.51
C GLU A 240 6.98 19.18 -2.76
N PRO A 241 5.77 18.55 -2.72
CA PRO A 241 5.19 17.87 -3.87
C PRO A 241 5.00 18.74 -5.12
N ASP A 242 4.78 20.04 -4.94
CA ASP A 242 4.64 21.04 -6.01
C ASP A 242 5.93 21.30 -6.79
N GLU A 243 7.10 21.09 -6.18
CA GLU A 243 8.41 21.17 -6.84
C GLU A 243 8.82 19.86 -7.55
N GLN A 244 8.03 18.79 -7.44
CA GLN A 244 8.37 17.49 -8.00
C GLN A 244 8.10 17.40 -9.51
N SER A 245 8.89 16.56 -10.19
CA SER A 245 8.69 16.33 -11.63
C SER A 245 7.35 15.63 -11.91
N ILE A 246 6.80 15.86 -13.10
CA ILE A 246 5.58 15.19 -13.57
C ILE A 246 5.75 13.67 -13.56
N GLU A 247 6.95 13.17 -13.89
CA GLU A 247 7.24 11.74 -13.87
C GLU A 247 7.12 11.15 -12.46
N LEU A 248 7.72 11.82 -11.47
CA LEU A 248 7.65 11.37 -10.08
C LEU A 248 6.22 11.45 -9.55
N ARG A 249 5.50 12.53 -9.84
CA ARG A 249 4.09 12.65 -9.49
C ARG A 249 3.26 11.51 -10.08
N ASN A 250 3.41 11.22 -11.38
CA ASN A 250 2.70 10.13 -12.04
C ASN A 250 3.09 8.75 -11.49
N ARG A 251 4.30 8.59 -10.94
CA ARG A 251 4.70 7.39 -10.22
C ARG A 251 3.95 7.24 -8.90
N ILE A 252 3.79 8.33 -8.15
CA ILE A 252 3.22 8.33 -6.80
C ILE A 252 1.69 8.27 -6.82
N ILE A 253 1.03 9.16 -7.58
CA ILE A 253 -0.43 9.25 -7.62
C ILE A 253 -1.04 8.65 -8.89
N GLY A 254 -0.21 8.06 -9.76
CA GLY A 254 -0.68 7.47 -11.00
C GLY A 254 -1.04 8.49 -12.08
N ASN A 255 -1.46 7.97 -13.24
CA ASN A 255 -2.08 8.76 -14.31
C ASN A 255 -3.48 8.19 -14.58
N TYR A 256 -4.49 8.98 -14.23
CA TYR A 256 -5.91 8.65 -14.38
C TYR A 256 -6.55 9.28 -15.63
N SER A 257 -5.76 9.56 -16.67
CA SER A 257 -6.31 10.05 -17.94
C SER A 257 -7.39 9.12 -18.51
N ASP A 258 -8.39 9.66 -19.20
CA ASP A 258 -9.50 8.90 -19.82
C ASP A 258 -9.02 7.80 -20.78
N ASN A 259 -7.80 7.92 -21.31
CA ASN A 259 -7.19 6.95 -22.22
C ASN A 259 -6.33 5.88 -21.50
N ALA A 260 -6.29 5.88 -20.17
CA ALA A 260 -5.52 4.90 -19.42
C ALA A 260 -6.09 3.49 -19.66
N ILE A 261 -5.22 2.55 -20.01
CA ILE A 261 -5.63 1.16 -20.26
C ILE A 261 -6.00 0.51 -18.93
N GLN A 262 -7.26 0.13 -18.80
CA GLN A 262 -7.80 -0.54 -17.61
C GLN A 262 -7.97 -2.03 -17.89
N MET A 263 -7.58 -2.84 -16.90
CA MET A 263 -7.75 -4.28 -16.92
C MET A 263 -9.22 -4.62 -16.65
N ASN A 264 -9.87 -5.27 -17.60
CA ASN A 264 -11.21 -5.79 -17.38
C ASN A 264 -11.18 -7.15 -16.64
N ILE A 265 -12.33 -7.56 -16.13
CA ILE A 265 -12.51 -8.80 -15.36
C ILE A 265 -12.08 -10.05 -16.14
N GLN A 266 -12.34 -10.11 -17.46
CA GLN A 266 -11.97 -11.26 -18.29
C GLN A 266 -10.45 -11.40 -18.38
N THR A 267 -9.74 -10.29 -18.63
CA THR A 267 -8.28 -10.23 -18.63
C THR A 267 -7.73 -10.63 -17.27
N PHE A 268 -8.24 -10.05 -16.18
CA PHE A 268 -7.82 -10.37 -14.82
C PHE A 268 -7.96 -11.88 -14.52
N CYS A 269 -9.14 -12.46 -14.76
CA CYS A 269 -9.36 -13.90 -14.58
C CYS A 269 -8.34 -14.72 -15.38
N SER A 270 -8.20 -14.42 -16.69
CA SER A 270 -7.34 -15.19 -17.57
C SER A 270 -5.86 -15.13 -17.19
N THR A 271 -5.39 -13.99 -16.68
CA THR A 271 -4.01 -13.78 -16.24
C THR A 271 -3.70 -14.56 -14.97
N TYR A 272 -4.65 -14.61 -14.03
CA TYR A 272 -4.43 -15.11 -12.68
C TYR A 272 -5.09 -16.46 -12.38
N GLY A 273 -5.40 -17.25 -13.41
CA GLY A 273 -5.81 -18.65 -13.26
C GLY A 273 -7.29 -18.89 -13.00
N ALA A 274 -8.15 -17.97 -13.39
CA ALA A 274 -9.61 -18.17 -13.41
C ALA A 274 -10.18 -18.05 -14.82
N TYR A 275 -11.40 -18.52 -15.02
CA TYR A 275 -12.17 -18.24 -16.23
C TYR A 275 -13.64 -17.98 -15.93
N LEU A 276 -14.26 -17.11 -16.72
CA LEU A 276 -15.69 -16.82 -16.63
C LEU A 276 -16.48 -17.84 -17.47
N PRO A 277 -17.44 -18.57 -16.88
CA PRO A 277 -18.25 -19.52 -17.64
C PRO A 277 -19.20 -18.76 -18.58
N ILE A 278 -18.95 -18.84 -19.89
CA ILE A 278 -19.82 -18.22 -20.90
C ILE A 278 -21.05 -19.09 -21.10
N ARG A 279 -22.24 -18.59 -20.74
CA ARG A 279 -23.51 -19.20 -21.18
C ARG A 279 -23.77 -18.81 -22.64
N LYS A 280 -23.49 -19.71 -23.57
CA LYS A 280 -23.93 -19.56 -24.97
C LYS A 280 -25.44 -19.75 -25.04
N LEU A 281 -26.18 -18.70 -25.39
CA LEU A 281 -27.60 -18.81 -25.75
C LEU A 281 -27.68 -19.23 -27.22
N GLN A 282 -28.20 -20.44 -27.49
CA GLN A 282 -28.57 -20.83 -28.84
C GLN A 282 -29.78 -19.98 -29.26
N ILE A 283 -29.57 -19.09 -30.22
CA ILE A 283 -30.67 -18.44 -30.94
C ILE A 283 -31.31 -19.53 -31.81
N ARG A 284 -32.59 -19.83 -31.56
CA ARG A 284 -33.35 -20.74 -32.44
C ARG A 284 -33.54 -20.04 -33.78
N ASN A 285 -33.07 -20.69 -34.86
CA ASN A 285 -33.31 -20.29 -36.24
C ASN A 285 -34.81 -20.33 -36.57
#